data_AF-A0A1Q7LEF9-F1
#
_entry.id   AF-A0A1Q7LEF9-F1
#
_cell.length_a   1.000
_cell.length_b   1.000
_cell.length_c   1.000
_cell.angle_alpha   90.00
_cell.angle_beta   90.00
_cell.angle_gamma   90.00
#
_symmetry.space_group_name_H-M   'P 1'
#
loop_
_entity.id
_entity.type
_entity.pdbx_description
1 polymer ?
#
loop_
_entity_poly.entity_id
_entity_poly.type
_entity_poly.pdbx_seq_one_letter_code
_entity_poly.pdbx_strand_id
1 'polypeptide(L)'
;MRLGIPIFVLVRPRGGDFLYSAAELGVMLEDIRRAKDAGAHGVVVGVLRADGAIDGERTQQLIAAARPLPVTFHRAFDVSRDAGEALETLIGLGVERVLTSGQAATAPQGADAIARLVRRAAGRIGVLPGGGITAAEVHLTGAVTRRSDMAFRAPQVEIGNAAPRSAYEWSVTDAGQIRRVVESVGEKKGRL
;
A
#
# COMPACT_ATOMS: atom_id res chain seq x y z
N MET A 1 24.38 -5.00 -2.15
CA MET A 1 23.83 -3.79 -2.80
C MET A 1 23.03 -3.04 -1.74
N ARG A 2 23.36 -1.78 -1.41
CA ARG A 2 22.54 -0.94 -0.52
C ARG A 2 21.73 0.02 -1.38
N LEU A 3 20.41 0.08 -1.17
CA LEU A 3 19.55 1.04 -1.85
C LEU A 3 19.66 2.40 -1.14
N GLY A 4 19.79 3.48 -1.90
CA GLY A 4 19.88 4.85 -1.36
C GLY A 4 18.51 5.53 -1.10
N ILE A 5 17.41 4.76 -1.17
CA ILE A 5 16.04 5.25 -1.03
C ILE A 5 15.37 4.65 0.21
N PRO A 6 14.41 5.35 0.85
CA PRO A 6 13.66 4.78 1.97
C PRO A 6 12.87 3.54 1.56
N ILE A 7 12.90 2.51 2.41
CA ILE A 7 12.18 1.24 2.21
C ILE A 7 11.07 1.12 3.26
N PHE A 8 9.84 0.98 2.78
CA PHE A 8 8.66 0.74 3.61
C PHE A 8 8.20 -0.70 3.45
N VAL A 9 7.99 -1.41 4.55
CA VAL A 9 7.63 -2.83 4.54
C VAL A 9 6.12 -2.99 4.69
N LEU A 10 5.49 -3.71 3.75
CA LEU A 10 4.10 -4.12 3.87
C LEU A 10 3.98 -5.26 4.88
N VAL A 11 3.19 -5.05 5.92
CA VAL A 11 2.89 -6.03 6.96
C VAL A 11 1.44 -6.45 6.78
N ARG A 12 1.24 -7.58 6.08
CA ARG A 12 -0.07 -8.12 5.75
C ARG A 12 0.03 -9.65 5.70
N PRO A 13 -0.50 -10.39 6.70
CA PRO A 13 -0.18 -11.80 6.89
C PRO A 13 -0.83 -12.71 5.83
N ARG A 14 -1.87 -12.22 5.14
CA ARG A 14 -2.54 -12.93 4.05
C ARG A 14 -3.25 -12.00 3.08
N GLY A 15 -3.64 -12.54 1.92
CA GLY A 15 -4.61 -11.91 1.02
C GLY A 15 -6.04 -11.88 1.60
N GLY A 16 -6.99 -11.38 0.80
CA GLY A 16 -8.39 -11.26 1.20
C GLY A 16 -8.69 -10.00 2.02
N ASP A 17 -9.58 -10.14 3.01
CA ASP A 17 -10.02 -9.05 3.88
C ASP A 17 -8.93 -8.52 4.84
N PHE A 18 -9.35 -7.61 5.72
CA PHE A 18 -8.52 -6.95 6.74
C PHE A 18 -9.08 -7.17 8.16
N LEU A 19 -9.92 -8.19 8.34
CA LEU A 19 -10.47 -8.60 9.63
C LEU A 19 -9.60 -9.74 10.16
N TYR A 20 -8.61 -9.40 10.99
CA TYR A 20 -7.65 -10.39 11.47
C TYR A 20 -8.08 -11.05 12.77
N SER A 21 -7.71 -12.31 12.94
CA SER A 21 -7.73 -13.00 14.23
C SER A 21 -6.63 -12.49 15.16
N ALA A 22 -6.68 -12.87 16.43
CA ALA A 22 -5.61 -12.55 17.39
C ALA A 22 -4.26 -13.18 16.99
N ALA A 23 -4.28 -14.40 16.44
CA ALA A 23 -3.07 -15.07 15.97
C ALA A 23 -2.42 -14.32 14.79
N GLU A 24 -3.23 -13.88 13.83
CA GLU A 24 -2.76 -13.09 12.68
C GLU A 24 -2.22 -11.73 13.11
N LEU A 25 -2.85 -11.07 14.10
CA LEU A 25 -2.31 -9.85 14.69
C LEU A 25 -0.94 -10.10 15.36
N GLY A 26 -0.78 -11.23 16.05
CA GLY A 26 0.50 -11.65 16.64
C GLY A 26 1.61 -11.79 15.59
N VAL A 27 1.30 -12.39 14.43
CA VAL A 27 2.22 -12.47 13.30
C VAL A 27 2.61 -11.07 12.81
N MET A 28 1.64 -10.18 12.62
CA MET A 28 1.90 -8.80 12.18
C MET A 28 2.82 -8.03 13.12
N LEU A 29 2.64 -8.20 14.43
CA LEU A 29 3.49 -7.54 15.45
C LEU A 29 4.95 -8.03 15.37
N GLU A 30 5.16 -9.35 15.21
CA GLU A 30 6.50 -9.91 15.04
C GLU A 30 7.14 -9.50 13.70
N ASP A 31 6.37 -9.44 12.62
CA ASP A 31 6.83 -8.97 11.32
C ASP A 31 7.26 -7.50 11.36
N ILE A 32 6.53 -6.64 12.08
CA ILE A 32 6.93 -5.25 12.32
C ILE A 32 8.27 -5.20 13.06
N ARG A 33 8.44 -6.01 14.11
CA ARG A 33 9.69 -6.06 14.87
C ARG A 33 10.86 -6.48 13.98
N ARG A 34 10.67 -7.52 13.17
CA ARG A 34 11.70 -8.00 12.21
C ARG A 34 12.01 -6.98 11.13
N ALA A 35 11.01 -6.28 10.61
CA ALA A 35 11.21 -5.22 9.63
C ALA A 35 12.08 -4.09 10.19
N LYS A 36 11.87 -3.70 11.46
CA LYS A 36 12.71 -2.72 12.16
C LYS A 36 14.15 -3.20 12.29
N ASP A 37 14.36 -4.41 12.78
CA ASP A 37 15.69 -5.01 12.95
C ASP A 37 16.44 -5.12 11.61
N ALA A 38 15.70 -5.33 10.51
CA ALA A 38 16.23 -5.37 9.15
C ALA A 38 16.52 -3.98 8.53
N GLY A 39 16.22 -2.88 9.24
CA GLY A 39 16.49 -1.51 8.78
C GLY A 39 15.40 -0.90 7.91
N ALA A 40 14.13 -1.31 8.09
CA ALA A 40 13.01 -0.61 7.46
C ALA A 40 12.95 0.87 7.89
N HIS A 41 12.55 1.73 6.95
CA HIS A 41 12.38 3.17 7.18
C HIS A 41 10.91 3.52 7.51
N GLY A 42 10.03 2.53 7.51
CA GLY A 42 8.60 2.66 7.72
C GLY A 42 7.88 1.35 7.52
N VAL A 43 6.65 1.27 8.01
CA VAL A 43 5.78 0.10 7.82
C VAL A 43 4.44 0.51 7.22
N VAL A 44 3.82 -0.44 6.54
CA VAL A 44 2.53 -0.28 5.90
C VAL A 44 1.58 -1.35 6.44
N VAL A 45 0.47 -0.94 7.03
CA VAL A 45 -0.49 -1.82 7.72
C VAL A 45 -1.94 -1.45 7.37
N GLY A 46 -2.89 -2.26 7.79
CA GLY A 46 -4.26 -1.80 7.98
C GLY A 46 -5.19 -2.91 8.46
N VAL A 47 -6.05 -2.56 9.40
CA VAL A 47 -6.94 -3.51 10.09
C VAL A 47 -8.32 -2.89 10.17
N LEU A 48 -9.33 -3.69 9.88
CA LEU A 48 -10.73 -3.29 9.94
C LEU A 48 -11.50 -4.19 10.92
N ARG A 49 -12.58 -3.63 11.44
CA ARG A 49 -13.61 -4.36 12.17
C ARG A 49 -14.59 -5.01 11.19
N ALA A 50 -15.38 -5.96 11.68
CA ALA A 50 -16.38 -6.67 10.88
C ALA A 50 -17.46 -5.76 10.28
N ASP A 51 -17.70 -4.59 10.88
CA ASP A 51 -18.63 -3.57 10.38
C ASP A 51 -18.01 -2.59 9.37
N GLY A 52 -16.74 -2.80 9.00
CA GLY A 52 -15.99 -1.98 8.04
C GLY A 52 -15.38 -0.72 8.65
N ALA A 53 -15.50 -0.48 9.96
CA ALA A 53 -14.77 0.62 10.61
C ALA A 53 -13.28 0.26 10.78
N ILE A 54 -12.42 1.28 10.95
CA ILE A 54 -11.02 1.06 11.34
C ILE A 54 -10.99 0.39 12.72
N ASP A 55 -10.20 -0.68 12.86
CA ASP A 55 -9.94 -1.27 14.17
C ASP A 55 -8.90 -0.42 14.91
N GLY A 56 -9.37 0.60 15.63
CA GLY A 56 -8.51 1.57 16.29
C GLY A 56 -7.59 0.95 17.35
N GLU A 57 -8.08 -0.02 18.12
CA GLU A 57 -7.31 -0.68 19.17
C GLU A 57 -6.13 -1.47 18.57
N ARG A 58 -6.42 -2.33 17.58
CA ARG A 58 -5.36 -3.11 16.93
C ARG A 58 -4.42 -2.26 16.09
N THR A 59 -4.94 -1.22 15.44
CA THR A 59 -4.11 -0.25 14.73
C THR A 59 -3.15 0.45 15.68
N GLN A 60 -3.59 0.82 16.88
CA GLN A 60 -2.72 1.43 17.90
C GLN A 60 -1.61 0.47 18.37
N GLN A 61 -1.92 -0.81 18.55
CA GLN A 61 -0.91 -1.83 18.90
C GLN A 61 0.18 -1.93 17.82
N LEU A 62 -0.23 -1.97 16.54
CA LEU A 62 0.71 -2.01 15.41
C LEU A 62 1.55 -0.74 15.32
N ILE A 63 0.95 0.43 15.54
CA ILE A 63 1.68 1.71 15.58
C ILE A 63 2.72 1.68 16.70
N ALA A 64 2.34 1.27 17.91
CA ALA A 64 3.25 1.19 19.05
C ALA A 64 4.46 0.26 18.75
N ALA A 65 4.22 -0.89 18.13
CA ALA A 65 5.28 -1.80 17.70
C ALA A 65 6.20 -1.17 16.63
N ALA A 66 5.64 -0.37 15.72
CA ALA A 66 6.38 0.26 14.63
C ALA A 66 7.29 1.41 15.09
N ARG A 67 6.89 2.17 16.11
CA ARG A 67 7.62 3.37 16.57
C ARG A 67 9.11 3.07 16.87
N PRO A 68 10.03 3.96 16.46
CA PRO A 68 9.81 5.31 15.94
C PRO A 68 9.52 5.37 14.42
N LEU A 69 9.40 4.23 13.73
CA LEU A 69 9.15 4.25 12.29
C LEU A 69 7.78 4.86 11.96
N PRO A 70 7.67 5.64 10.86
CA PRO A 70 6.39 6.11 10.37
C PRO A 70 5.53 4.96 9.82
N VAL A 71 4.22 5.08 9.99
CA VAL A 71 3.21 4.13 9.58
C VAL A 71 2.39 4.69 8.43
N THR A 72 2.16 3.87 7.41
CA THR A 72 1.18 4.15 6.35
C THR A 72 0.01 3.17 6.47
N PHE A 73 -1.22 3.68 6.50
CA PHE A 73 -2.41 2.85 6.40
C PHE A 73 -2.71 2.54 4.94
N HIS A 74 -2.72 1.26 4.54
CA HIS A 74 -2.89 0.88 3.14
C HIS A 74 -4.35 0.91 2.65
N ARG A 75 -4.59 0.34 1.46
CA ARG A 75 -5.90 0.29 0.78
C ARG A 75 -7.03 -0.47 1.50
N ALA A 76 -6.80 -1.01 2.70
CA ALA A 76 -7.91 -1.31 3.62
C ALA A 76 -8.82 -0.10 3.84
N PHE A 77 -8.26 1.11 3.75
CA PHE A 77 -9.03 2.34 3.79
C PHE A 77 -10.12 2.38 2.70
N ASP A 78 -9.83 1.89 1.49
CA ASP A 78 -10.76 1.93 0.35
C ASP A 78 -11.99 1.05 0.55
N VAL A 79 -11.91 0.04 1.43
CA VAL A 79 -13.03 -0.85 1.78
C VAL A 79 -13.59 -0.58 3.17
N SER A 80 -13.21 0.55 3.78
CA SER A 80 -13.82 1.01 5.03
C SER A 80 -15.25 1.52 4.79
N ARG A 81 -16.10 1.47 5.81
CA ARG A 81 -17.52 1.86 5.69
C ARG A 81 -17.71 3.35 5.40
N ASP A 82 -16.93 4.20 6.07
CA ASP A 82 -16.98 5.66 5.89
C ASP A 82 -15.56 6.22 5.86
N ALA A 83 -15.14 6.75 4.71
CA ALA A 83 -13.79 7.28 4.51
C ALA A 83 -13.49 8.51 5.39
N GLY A 84 -14.51 9.28 5.76
CA GLY A 84 -14.37 10.46 6.60
C GLY A 84 -14.09 10.10 8.06
N GLU A 85 -14.88 9.19 8.62
CA GLU A 85 -14.69 8.61 9.95
C GLU A 85 -13.34 7.88 10.04
N ALA A 86 -13.02 7.08 9.03
CA ALA A 86 -11.74 6.39 8.93
C ALA A 86 -10.57 7.37 8.92
N LEU A 87 -10.66 8.47 8.16
CA LEU A 87 -9.60 9.49 8.10
C LEU A 87 -9.37 10.13 9.47
N GLU A 88 -10.41 10.57 10.17
CA GLU A 88 -10.26 11.19 11.50
C GLU A 88 -9.75 10.18 12.54
N THR A 89 -10.15 8.92 12.44
CA THR A 89 -9.61 7.84 13.30
C THR A 89 -8.10 7.70 13.10
N LEU A 90 -7.65 7.61 11.85
CA LEU A 90 -6.22 7.47 11.54
C LEU A 90 -5.40 8.70 11.96
N ILE A 91 -5.97 9.91 11.82
CA ILE A 91 -5.36 11.15 12.33
C ILE A 91 -5.21 11.07 13.86
N GLY A 92 -6.26 10.68 14.58
CA GLY A 92 -6.24 10.56 16.04
C GLY A 92 -5.24 9.54 16.57
N LEU A 93 -4.98 8.46 15.79
CA LEU A 93 -3.98 7.44 16.11
C LEU A 93 -2.55 7.87 15.75
N GLY A 94 -2.37 8.99 15.04
CA GLY A 94 -1.06 9.50 14.64
C GLY A 94 -0.44 8.74 13.47
N VAL A 95 -1.25 8.23 12.54
CA VAL A 95 -0.76 7.65 11.28
C VAL A 95 -0.24 8.76 10.37
N GLU A 96 0.95 8.58 9.78
CA GLU A 96 1.57 9.61 8.94
C GLU A 96 0.95 9.71 7.55
N ARG A 97 0.53 8.58 6.97
CA ARG A 97 0.02 8.51 5.60
C ARG A 97 -1.11 7.50 5.43
N VAL A 98 -2.03 7.77 4.51
CA VAL A 98 -3.06 6.82 4.06
C VAL A 98 -2.95 6.62 2.54
N LEU A 99 -2.92 5.38 2.09
CA LEU A 99 -2.94 5.00 0.67
C LEU A 99 -4.36 4.66 0.24
N THR A 100 -4.89 5.37 -0.78
CA THR A 100 -6.29 5.24 -1.19
C THR A 100 -6.51 5.48 -2.68
N SER A 101 -7.46 4.76 -3.27
CA SER A 101 -8.06 5.04 -4.58
C SER A 101 -9.32 5.90 -4.48
N GLY A 102 -9.58 6.55 -3.35
CA GLY A 102 -10.82 7.28 -3.09
C GLY A 102 -12.05 6.38 -2.98
N GLN A 103 -11.90 5.15 -2.48
CA GLN A 103 -12.93 4.09 -2.49
C GLN A 103 -13.45 3.72 -3.88
N ALA A 104 -12.70 4.04 -4.94
CA ALA A 104 -13.01 3.64 -6.32
C ALA A 104 -12.11 2.48 -6.79
N ALA A 105 -12.39 1.91 -7.97
CA ALA A 105 -11.54 0.83 -8.50
C ALA A 105 -10.11 1.33 -8.81
N THR A 106 -9.97 2.59 -9.23
CA THR A 106 -8.68 3.25 -9.49
C THR A 106 -8.66 4.66 -8.92
N ALA A 107 -7.47 5.19 -8.61
CA ALA A 107 -7.32 6.55 -8.08
C ALA A 107 -7.88 7.64 -9.02
N PRO A 108 -7.71 7.57 -10.35
CA PRO A 108 -8.34 8.55 -11.26
C PRO A 108 -9.87 8.55 -11.16
N GLN A 109 -10.50 7.39 -10.99
CA GLN A 109 -11.96 7.30 -10.81
C GLN A 109 -12.40 7.88 -9.45
N GLY A 110 -11.55 7.80 -8.44
CA GLY A 110 -11.80 8.36 -7.10
C GLY A 110 -11.22 9.75 -6.88
N ALA A 111 -10.77 10.46 -7.91
CA ALA A 111 -10.03 11.72 -7.78
C ALA A 111 -10.79 12.78 -6.96
N ASP A 112 -12.09 12.93 -7.19
CA ASP A 112 -12.92 13.87 -6.43
C ASP A 112 -13.03 13.50 -4.94
N ALA A 113 -13.11 12.20 -4.63
CA ALA A 113 -13.12 11.71 -3.27
C ALA A 113 -11.77 11.95 -2.59
N ILE A 114 -10.66 11.68 -3.29
CA ILE A 114 -9.30 11.97 -2.84
C ILE A 114 -9.15 13.47 -2.56
N ALA A 115 -9.62 14.34 -3.45
CA ALA A 115 -9.56 15.79 -3.25
C ALA A 115 -10.37 16.26 -2.03
N ARG A 116 -11.50 15.61 -1.72
CA ARG A 116 -12.24 15.85 -0.46
C ARG A 116 -11.45 15.38 0.76
N LEU A 117 -10.82 14.21 0.69
CA LEU A 117 -9.98 13.68 1.76
C LEU A 117 -8.75 14.56 2.03
N VAL A 118 -8.08 15.05 1.00
CA VAL A 118 -6.94 15.98 1.12
C VAL A 118 -7.37 17.26 1.84
N ARG A 119 -8.50 17.86 1.44
CA ARG A 119 -9.05 19.05 2.11
C ARG A 119 -9.39 18.78 3.56
N ARG A 120 -10.03 17.64 3.85
CA ARG A 120 -10.39 17.25 5.22
C ARG A 120 -9.15 16.96 6.06
N ALA A 121 -8.14 16.29 5.51
CA ALA A 121 -6.90 15.99 6.20
C ALA A 121 -6.18 17.26 6.66
N ALA A 122 -6.25 18.34 5.87
CA ALA A 122 -5.70 19.65 6.22
C ALA A 122 -4.23 19.58 6.70
N GLY A 123 -3.43 18.73 6.07
CA GLY A 123 -2.01 18.52 6.41
C GLY A 123 -1.75 17.65 7.65
N ARG A 124 -2.78 17.21 8.38
CA ARG A 124 -2.65 16.38 9.60
C ARG A 124 -2.19 14.95 9.30
N ILE A 125 -2.46 14.47 8.09
CA ILE A 125 -2.05 13.16 7.55
C ILE A 125 -1.79 13.29 6.05
N GLY A 126 -0.79 12.59 5.52
CA GLY A 126 -0.53 12.54 4.09
C GLY A 126 -1.51 11.63 3.36
N VAL A 127 -2.26 12.16 2.40
CA VAL A 127 -3.15 11.36 1.54
C VAL A 127 -2.39 10.98 0.28
N LEU A 128 -2.10 9.68 0.13
CA LEU A 128 -1.40 9.11 -1.02
C LEU A 128 -2.43 8.49 -1.98
N PRO A 129 -2.66 9.08 -3.16
CA PRO A 129 -3.48 8.42 -4.19
C PRO A 129 -2.80 7.12 -4.63
N GLY A 130 -3.55 6.04 -4.85
CA GLY A 130 -3.00 4.74 -5.23
C GLY A 130 -3.99 3.83 -5.95
N GLY A 131 -3.50 2.99 -6.86
CA GLY A 131 -4.31 2.04 -7.63
C GLY A 131 -4.61 2.53 -9.05
N GLY A 132 -4.07 1.82 -10.06
CA GLY A 132 -4.30 2.15 -11.48
C GLY A 132 -3.63 3.45 -11.95
N ILE A 133 -2.66 3.97 -11.20
CA ILE A 133 -1.93 5.19 -11.56
C ILE A 133 -0.91 4.88 -12.66
N THR A 134 -0.97 5.65 -13.73
CA THR A 134 0.00 5.66 -14.84
C THR A 134 0.86 6.93 -14.76
N ALA A 135 1.80 7.12 -15.70
CA ALA A 135 2.88 8.14 -15.65
C ALA A 135 2.46 9.62 -15.48
N ALA A 136 1.16 9.91 -15.37
CA ALA A 136 0.63 11.23 -15.07
C ALA A 136 0.61 11.59 -13.57
N GLU A 137 0.68 10.64 -12.63
CA GLU A 137 0.52 10.89 -11.17
C GLU A 137 1.44 10.01 -10.28
N VAL A 138 1.72 10.45 -9.04
CA VAL A 138 2.90 10.02 -8.26
C VAL A 138 2.58 9.00 -7.16
N HIS A 139 2.14 7.81 -7.57
CA HIS A 139 2.30 6.56 -6.79
C HIS A 139 2.01 5.35 -7.69
N LEU A 140 3.04 4.62 -8.11
CA LEU A 140 2.89 3.46 -9.00
C LEU A 140 3.75 2.28 -8.57
N THR A 141 3.32 1.08 -8.94
CA THR A 141 4.12 -0.15 -8.80
C THR A 141 5.16 -0.31 -9.90
N GLY A 142 4.94 0.34 -11.07
CA GLY A 142 5.76 0.17 -12.29
C GLY A 142 5.77 -1.27 -12.81
N ALA A 143 4.81 -2.09 -12.39
CA ALA A 143 4.78 -3.51 -12.68
C ALA A 143 4.48 -3.80 -14.16
N VAL A 144 5.33 -4.62 -14.78
CA VAL A 144 5.10 -5.22 -16.10
C VAL A 144 5.16 -6.74 -16.01
N THR A 145 4.41 -7.43 -16.85
CA THR A 145 4.48 -8.90 -16.96
C THR A 145 5.66 -9.28 -17.83
N ARG A 146 6.55 -10.13 -17.30
CA ARG A 146 7.60 -10.82 -18.06
C ARG A 146 7.17 -12.26 -18.28
N ARG A 147 7.51 -12.79 -19.45
CA ARG A 147 7.38 -14.21 -19.76
C ARG A 147 8.68 -14.92 -19.47
N SER A 148 8.57 -16.15 -18.98
CA SER A 148 9.68 -17.05 -18.70
C SER A 148 10.41 -17.46 -19.98
N ASP A 149 11.73 -17.55 -19.89
CA ASP A 149 12.60 -18.09 -20.94
C ASP A 149 12.65 -19.63 -20.92
N MET A 150 11.91 -20.29 -20.01
CA MET A 150 11.79 -21.75 -19.99
C MET A 150 11.30 -22.27 -21.35
N ALA A 151 12.18 -23.03 -22.01
CA ALA A 151 11.89 -23.66 -23.29
C ALA A 151 10.87 -24.80 -23.16
N PHE A 152 10.96 -25.60 -22.09
CA PHE A 152 9.97 -26.63 -21.78
C PHE A 152 8.82 -26.05 -20.95
N ARG A 153 7.58 -26.40 -21.32
CA ARG A 153 6.35 -26.00 -20.63
C ARG A 153 5.42 -27.19 -20.48
N ALA A 154 4.79 -27.31 -19.31
CA ALA A 154 3.76 -28.29 -19.00
C ALA A 154 2.41 -27.56 -18.87
N PRO A 155 1.74 -27.22 -19.99
CA PRO A 155 0.53 -26.39 -19.98
C PRO A 155 -0.64 -27.03 -19.23
N GLN A 156 -0.61 -28.35 -19.03
CA GLN A 156 -1.61 -29.10 -18.28
C GLN A 156 -1.48 -28.98 -16.76
N VAL A 157 -0.40 -28.38 -16.25
CA VAL A 157 -0.15 -28.22 -14.81
C VAL A 157 -0.40 -26.77 -14.42
N GLU A 158 -1.43 -26.55 -13.61
CA GLU A 158 -1.70 -25.26 -12.99
C GLU A 158 -1.13 -25.23 -11.56
N ILE A 159 -0.37 -24.18 -11.23
CA ILE A 159 0.25 -24.00 -9.93
C ILE A 159 -0.26 -22.70 -9.32
N GLY A 160 -0.89 -22.81 -8.14
CA GLY A 160 -1.44 -21.67 -7.42
C GLY A 160 -2.80 -21.21 -7.96
N ASN A 161 -3.44 -20.32 -7.20
CA ASN A 161 -4.78 -19.79 -7.49
C ASN A 161 -4.80 -18.25 -7.63
N ALA A 162 -3.64 -17.60 -7.54
CA ALA A 162 -3.47 -16.15 -7.62
C ALA A 162 -2.77 -15.74 -8.93
N ALA A 163 -2.94 -14.47 -9.33
CA ALA A 163 -2.24 -13.93 -10.48
C ALA A 163 -0.72 -13.78 -10.20
N PRO A 164 0.15 -14.04 -11.19
CA PRO A 164 -0.17 -14.47 -12.55
C PRO A 164 -0.65 -15.93 -12.59
N ARG A 165 -1.72 -16.18 -13.34
CA ARG A 165 -2.31 -17.53 -13.50
C ARG A 165 -1.41 -18.49 -14.28
N SER A 166 -0.33 -17.97 -14.88
CA SER A 166 0.65 -18.74 -15.62
C SER A 166 1.89 -18.95 -14.76
N ALA A 167 2.30 -20.21 -14.59
CA ALA A 167 3.58 -20.57 -13.97
C ALA A 167 4.80 -20.04 -14.76
N TYR A 168 4.58 -19.47 -15.94
CA TYR A 168 5.60 -18.95 -16.85
C TYR A 168 5.51 -17.44 -17.06
N GLU A 169 4.80 -16.75 -16.18
CA GLU A 169 4.74 -15.29 -16.16
C GLU A 169 5.06 -14.79 -14.74
N TRP A 170 5.73 -13.65 -14.62
CA TRP A 170 5.90 -12.96 -13.35
C TRP A 170 5.85 -11.46 -13.53
N SER A 171 5.53 -10.77 -12.44
CA SER A 171 5.54 -9.31 -12.42
C SER A 171 6.91 -8.80 -12.00
N VAL A 172 7.43 -7.81 -12.71
CA VAL A 172 8.66 -7.09 -12.36
C VAL A 172 8.42 -5.60 -12.48
N THR A 173 9.02 -4.80 -11.59
CA THR A 173 9.03 -3.35 -11.74
C THR A 173 9.93 -2.95 -12.91
N ASP A 174 9.39 -2.24 -13.89
CA ASP A 174 10.09 -1.78 -15.09
C ASP A 174 10.82 -0.45 -14.84
N ALA A 175 12.16 -0.47 -14.93
CA ALA A 175 12.98 0.71 -14.69
C ALA A 175 12.70 1.87 -15.68
N GLY A 176 12.29 1.56 -16.91
CA GLY A 176 11.94 2.57 -17.92
C GLY A 176 10.65 3.30 -17.57
N GLN A 177 9.62 2.58 -17.11
CA GLN A 177 8.40 3.17 -16.57
C GLN A 177 8.70 4.06 -15.36
N ILE A 178 9.47 3.56 -14.39
CA ILE A 178 9.84 4.35 -13.20
C ILE A 178 10.58 5.62 -13.60
N ARG A 179 11.56 5.54 -14.52
CA ARG A 179 12.30 6.71 -15.00
C ARG A 179 11.39 7.77 -15.61
N ARG A 180 10.47 7.37 -16.50
CA ARG A 180 9.51 8.30 -17.12
C ARG A 180 8.65 9.04 -16.10
N VAL A 181 8.23 8.36 -15.03
CA VAL A 181 7.46 9.03 -13.97
C VAL A 181 8.33 9.97 -13.14
N VAL A 182 9.55 9.56 -12.79
CA VAL A 182 10.48 10.43 -12.05
C VAL A 182 10.80 11.70 -12.84
N GLU A 183 11.01 11.59 -14.15
CA GLU A 183 11.24 12.72 -15.05
C GLU A 183 10.01 13.65 -15.12
N SER A 184 8.79 13.09 -15.31
CA SER A 184 7.56 13.90 -15.41
C SER A 184 7.24 14.69 -14.13
N VAL A 185 7.67 14.19 -12.97
CA VAL A 185 7.54 14.89 -11.68
C VAL A 185 8.65 15.93 -11.49
N GLY A 186 9.87 15.63 -11.91
CA GLY A 186 11.01 16.55 -11.86
C GLY A 186 10.78 17.82 -12.68
N GLU A 187 10.21 17.69 -13.88
CA GLU A 187 9.86 18.83 -14.75
C GLU A 187 8.78 19.72 -14.13
N LYS A 188 7.79 19.14 -13.44
CA LYS A 188 6.72 19.90 -12.78
C LYS A 188 7.20 20.67 -11.54
N LYS A 189 8.22 20.17 -10.82
CA LYS A 189 8.83 20.89 -9.70
C LYS A 189 9.60 22.16 -10.11
N GLY A 190 10.04 22.26 -11.37
CA GLY A 190 10.70 23.46 -11.91
C GLY A 190 9.74 24.55 -12.41
N ARG A 191 8.43 24.32 -12.32
CA ARG A 191 7.37 25.19 -12.88
C ARG A 191 6.38 25.73 -11.84
N LEU A 192 6.62 25.45 -10.56
CA LEU A 192 5.83 25.86 -9.40
C LEU A 192 6.65 26.78 -8.50
#